data_AF-A0A7Y5JJS5-F1
#
_entry.id   AF-A0A7Y5JJS5-F1
#
_cell.length_a   1.000
_cell.length_b   1.000
_cell.length_c   1.000
_cell.angle_alpha   90.00
_cell.angle_beta   90.00
_cell.angle_gamma   90.00
#
_symmetry.space_group_name_H-M   'P 1'
#
loop_
_entity.id
_entity.type
_entity.pdbx_description
1 polymer ?
#
loop_
_entity_poly.entity_id
_entity_poly.type
_entity_poly.pdbx_seq_one_letter_code
_entity_poly.pdbx_strand_id
1 'polypeptide(L)'
;MSNEQKPVLSFFQRRAFLLSALGGGLAGLVGAIALPEGWLIAAPAGKAGDGGTTSGKSEAFYACPMFCTRLDKPGTCPVCGMDLERFVDTGAMLELTERERMAMGVKSAPVQRLQLAREIRTLGQFEPDESLDRVVSAWVAGRIDRLYADFTGVTVSEGDHLFDLYSPELYVAHRELKVAQQSLANKTPGADRLVELSREKL
;
A
#
# COMPACT_ATOMS: atom_id res chain seq x y z
N MET A 1 40.32 18.17 -1.99
CA MET A 1 38.93 17.74 -2.19
C MET A 1 38.70 16.48 -1.38
N SER A 2 38.25 16.64 -0.14
CA SER A 2 37.82 15.53 0.72
C SER A 2 36.52 16.00 1.39
N ASN A 3 35.43 15.30 1.07
CA ASN A 3 34.07 15.64 1.47
C ASN A 3 33.75 14.86 2.75
N GLU A 4 33.74 15.56 3.89
CA GLU A 4 33.29 15.00 5.18
C GLU A 4 31.75 15.03 5.23
N GLN A 5 31.13 13.88 5.00
CA GLN A 5 29.73 13.64 5.37
C GLN A 5 29.67 13.24 6.85
N LYS A 6 29.06 14.08 7.68
CA LYS A 6 28.69 13.75 9.07
C LYS A 6 27.32 13.06 9.10
N PRO A 7 27.16 11.91 9.77
CA PRO A 7 25.86 11.29 9.98
C PRO A 7 25.17 11.88 11.23
N VAL A 8 23.96 12.42 11.04
CA VAL A 8 23.02 12.76 12.13
C VAL A 8 21.93 11.70 12.19
N LEU A 9 22.08 10.72 13.09
CA LEU A 9 21.06 9.73 13.42
C LEU A 9 21.37 9.13 14.80
N SER A 10 20.70 9.64 15.84
CA SER A 10 20.31 8.85 17.02
C SER A 10 19.46 9.70 17.98
N PHE A 11 18.17 9.84 17.70
CA PHE A 11 17.21 10.46 18.62
C PHE A 11 15.91 9.66 18.71
N PHE A 12 15.98 8.33 18.79
CA PHE A 12 14.79 7.51 19.02
C PHE A 12 15.16 6.18 19.69
N GLN A 13 15.62 6.21 20.95
CA GLN A 13 15.71 4.98 21.73
C GLN A 13 15.72 5.24 23.25
N ARG A 14 14.57 5.63 23.81
CA ARG A 14 14.32 5.51 25.26
C ARG A 14 12.84 5.24 25.52
N ARG A 15 12.50 3.96 25.67
CA ARG A 15 11.46 3.45 26.60
C ARG A 15 11.44 1.93 26.56
N ALA A 16 12.26 1.31 27.40
CA ALA A 16 12.18 -0.10 27.73
C ALA A 16 11.88 -0.23 29.23
N PHE A 17 10.83 -1.00 29.51
CA PHE A 17 10.66 -1.93 30.62
C PHE A 17 10.96 -1.44 32.05
N LEU A 18 9.89 -1.27 32.82
CA LEU A 18 9.88 -1.54 34.26
C LEU A 18 8.83 -2.62 34.53
N LEU A 19 9.31 -3.85 34.78
CA LEU A 19 8.56 -4.96 35.33
C LEU A 19 9.21 -5.33 36.66
N SER A 20 8.53 -5.04 37.77
CA SER A 20 8.75 -5.78 39.02
C SER A 20 7.59 -5.60 39.98
N ALA A 21 6.96 -6.73 40.29
CA ALA A 21 6.36 -7.14 41.56
C ALA A 21 5.13 -6.37 42.08
N LEU A 22 4.00 -7.07 42.25
CA LEU A 22 3.45 -7.45 43.56
C LEU A 22 2.04 -8.08 43.44
N GLY A 23 1.80 -9.11 44.26
CA GLY A 23 0.47 -9.61 44.65
C GLY A 23 -0.10 -10.68 43.71
N GLY A 24 -0.38 -11.90 44.15
CA GLY A 24 -1.11 -12.24 45.38
C GLY A 24 -2.58 -12.44 45.00
N GLY A 25 -3.05 -13.68 45.02
CA GLY A 25 -4.23 -14.13 44.31
C GLY A 25 -5.59 -13.65 44.84
N LEU A 26 -6.62 -13.89 44.04
CA LEU A 26 -8.02 -14.01 44.45
C LEU A 26 -8.76 -14.90 43.44
N ALA A 27 -9.33 -15.97 43.96
CA ALA A 27 -10.30 -16.83 43.29
C ALA A 27 -11.63 -16.09 43.11
N GLY A 28 -12.40 -16.44 42.07
CA GLY A 28 -13.83 -16.15 42.02
C GLY A 28 -14.38 -15.83 40.63
N LEU A 29 -14.90 -16.87 39.97
CA LEU A 29 -16.18 -16.93 39.23
C LEU A 29 -16.68 -15.68 38.48
N VAL A 30 -16.94 -15.85 37.18
CA VAL A 30 -18.26 -15.81 36.50
C VAL A 30 -18.04 -15.51 35.01
N GLY A 31 -18.65 -16.30 34.12
CA GLY A 31 -18.90 -15.88 32.74
C GLY A 31 -18.69 -16.93 31.67
N ALA A 32 -19.44 -18.03 31.73
CA ALA A 32 -19.64 -18.91 30.58
C ALA A 32 -20.36 -18.12 29.46
N ILE A 33 -19.67 -17.88 28.35
CA ILE A 33 -20.32 -17.51 27.09
C ILE A 33 -20.41 -18.78 26.26
N ALA A 34 -21.61 -19.37 26.29
CA ALA A 34 -22.05 -20.41 25.39
C ALA A 34 -22.01 -19.87 23.95
N LEU A 35 -21.12 -20.44 23.12
CA LEU A 35 -21.29 -20.38 21.67
C LEU A 35 -22.11 -21.60 21.25
N PRO A 36 -23.21 -21.41 20.50
CA PRO A 36 -24.13 -22.47 20.15
C PRO A 36 -23.47 -23.52 19.25
N GLU A 37 -23.61 -24.76 19.66
CA GLU A 37 -23.33 -25.95 18.88
C GLU A 37 -24.19 -25.95 17.62
N GLY A 38 -23.57 -25.70 16.47
CA GLY A 38 -24.34 -25.70 15.23
C GLY A 38 -23.60 -25.13 14.03
N TRP A 39 -22.36 -25.57 13.78
CA TRP A 39 -21.75 -25.59 12.45
C TRP A 39 -20.47 -26.45 12.46
N LEU A 40 -20.66 -27.74 12.76
CA LEU A 40 -19.76 -28.77 12.25
C LEU A 40 -20.36 -29.26 10.94
N ILE A 41 -20.00 -28.62 9.83
CA ILE A 41 -20.22 -29.20 8.51
C ILE A 41 -19.25 -30.38 8.42
N ALA A 42 -19.79 -31.57 8.69
CA ALA A 42 -19.13 -32.82 8.38
C ALA A 42 -18.85 -32.84 6.87
N ALA A 43 -17.59 -32.65 6.49
CA ALA A 43 -17.14 -33.03 5.17
C ALA A 43 -17.44 -34.52 5.00
N PRO A 44 -18.12 -34.95 3.92
CA PRO A 44 -18.26 -36.37 3.66
C PRO A 44 -16.84 -36.94 3.55
N ALA A 45 -16.54 -37.90 4.40
CA ALA A 45 -15.41 -38.80 4.20
C ALA A 45 -15.60 -39.41 2.81
N GLY A 46 -14.94 -38.82 1.81
CA GLY A 46 -14.78 -39.44 0.51
C GLY A 46 -14.18 -40.80 0.79
N LYS A 47 -14.94 -41.85 0.45
CA LYS A 47 -14.41 -43.22 0.45
C LYS A 47 -13.05 -43.16 -0.24
N ALA A 48 -12.03 -43.63 0.47
CA ALA A 48 -10.77 -43.98 -0.14
C ALA A 48 -11.14 -44.87 -1.33
N GLY A 49 -11.02 -44.30 -2.53
CA GLY A 49 -11.15 -45.04 -3.77
C GLY A 49 -10.12 -46.13 -3.70
N ASP A 50 -10.61 -47.33 -3.45
CA ASP A 50 -10.05 -48.58 -3.89
C ASP A 50 -9.22 -48.32 -5.14
N GLY A 51 -7.90 -48.41 -4.98
CA GLY A 51 -6.91 -48.26 -6.03
C GLY A 51 -7.16 -49.34 -7.07
N GLY A 52 -8.15 -49.12 -7.92
CA GLY A 52 -8.30 -49.79 -9.18
C GLY A 52 -7.06 -49.44 -9.97
N THR A 53 -6.15 -50.39 -10.08
CA THR A 53 -5.20 -50.45 -11.17
C THR A 53 -6.01 -50.43 -12.46
N THR A 54 -6.32 -49.24 -12.95
CA THR A 54 -6.71 -49.02 -14.33
C THR A 54 -5.46 -49.34 -15.12
N SER A 55 -5.36 -50.60 -15.55
CA SER A 55 -4.52 -50.97 -16.68
C SER A 55 -4.88 -50.01 -17.81
N GLY A 56 -4.03 -49.01 -18.03
CA GLY A 56 -4.27 -47.91 -18.93
C GLY A 56 -4.60 -48.47 -20.31
N LYS A 57 -5.75 -48.10 -20.85
CA LYS A 57 -5.99 -48.31 -22.28
C LYS A 57 -4.90 -47.51 -22.99
N SER A 58 -4.03 -48.22 -23.69
CA SER A 58 -2.93 -47.62 -24.42
C SER A 58 -3.49 -46.75 -25.54
N GLU A 59 -3.51 -45.44 -25.32
CA GLU A 59 -4.04 -44.48 -26.28
C GLU A 59 -2.95 -44.20 -27.32
N ALA A 60 -3.26 -44.49 -28.57
CA ALA A 60 -2.33 -44.30 -29.66
C ALA A 60 -2.47 -42.90 -30.23
N PHE A 61 -1.35 -42.19 -30.32
CA PHE A 61 -1.26 -40.85 -30.89
C PHE A 61 -0.31 -40.86 -32.08
N TYR A 62 -0.46 -39.91 -33.00
CA TYR A 62 0.45 -39.73 -34.12
C TYR A 62 1.42 -38.59 -33.83
N ALA A 63 2.70 -38.78 -34.05
CA ALA A 63 3.71 -37.74 -33.87
C ALA A 63 4.68 -37.70 -35.05
N CYS A 64 5.19 -36.50 -35.33
CA CYS A 64 6.22 -36.29 -36.33
C CYS A 64 7.54 -36.95 -35.87
N PRO A 65 8.37 -37.55 -36.75
CA PRO A 65 9.63 -38.21 -36.36
C PRO A 65 10.61 -37.31 -35.58
N MET A 66 10.62 -36.00 -35.90
CA MET A 66 11.40 -34.97 -35.20
C MET A 66 10.68 -34.38 -33.95
N PHE A 67 9.51 -34.89 -33.58
CA PHE A 67 8.69 -34.51 -32.43
C PHE A 67 8.24 -33.03 -32.38
N CYS A 68 8.00 -32.41 -33.55
CA CYS A 68 7.52 -31.04 -33.64
C CYS A 68 6.04 -30.85 -33.24
N THR A 69 5.22 -31.90 -33.35
CA THR A 69 3.79 -31.87 -33.05
C THR A 69 3.25 -33.27 -32.76
N ARG A 70 2.14 -33.34 -32.02
CA ARG A 70 1.35 -34.54 -31.69
C ARG A 70 -0.10 -34.32 -32.14
N LEU A 71 -0.67 -35.27 -32.87
CA LEU A 71 -2.01 -35.25 -33.43
C LEU A 71 -2.71 -36.61 -33.22
N ASP A 72 -4.04 -36.61 -33.17
CA ASP A 72 -4.81 -37.86 -32.96
C ASP A 72 -5.12 -38.61 -34.26
N LYS A 73 -4.81 -38.00 -35.41
CA LYS A 73 -5.12 -38.53 -36.75
C LYS A 73 -3.85 -38.72 -37.59
N PRO A 74 -3.81 -39.74 -38.46
CA PRO A 74 -2.72 -39.90 -39.42
C PRO A 74 -2.75 -38.79 -40.46
N GLY A 75 -1.59 -38.48 -41.03
CA GLY A 75 -1.45 -37.48 -42.08
C GLY A 75 -0.06 -36.86 -42.07
N THR A 76 0.07 -35.73 -42.76
CA THR A 76 1.33 -35.00 -42.88
C THR A 76 1.45 -33.93 -41.79
N CYS A 77 2.63 -33.79 -41.20
CA CYS A 77 2.94 -32.81 -40.18
C CYS A 77 2.78 -31.39 -40.74
N PRO A 78 1.94 -30.52 -40.16
CA PRO A 78 1.71 -29.16 -40.64
C PRO A 78 2.92 -28.23 -40.44
N VAL A 79 3.94 -28.65 -39.67
CA VAL A 79 5.13 -27.84 -39.38
C VAL A 79 6.26 -28.12 -40.37
N CYS A 80 6.54 -29.39 -40.67
CA CYS A 80 7.70 -29.79 -41.49
C CYS A 80 7.35 -30.59 -42.74
N GLY A 81 6.07 -30.91 -42.99
CA GLY A 81 5.64 -31.61 -44.20
C GLY A 81 6.01 -33.10 -44.25
N MET A 82 6.55 -33.67 -43.17
CA MET A 82 6.84 -35.11 -43.06
C MET A 82 5.62 -35.89 -42.59
N ASP A 83 5.53 -37.17 -42.97
CA ASP A 83 4.43 -38.04 -42.55
C ASP A 83 4.49 -38.34 -41.04
N LEU A 84 3.32 -38.35 -40.40
CA LEU A 84 3.17 -38.64 -38.98
C LEU A 84 3.20 -40.15 -38.74
N GLU A 85 3.97 -40.56 -37.74
CA GLU A 85 4.07 -41.96 -37.32
C GLU A 85 3.20 -42.23 -36.09
N ARG A 86 2.68 -43.46 -35.99
CA ARG A 86 1.80 -43.86 -34.88
C ARG A 86 2.61 -44.32 -33.69
N PHE A 87 2.47 -43.63 -32.57
CA PHE A 87 2.98 -44.00 -31.27
C PHE A 87 1.87 -44.56 -30.39
N VAL A 88 2.23 -45.49 -29.52
CA VAL A 88 1.32 -46.05 -28.53
C VAL A 88 1.88 -45.69 -27.17
N ASP A 89 1.15 -44.89 -26.41
CA ASP A 89 1.48 -44.74 -25.00
C ASP A 89 1.02 -46.01 -24.30
N THR A 90 1.97 -46.87 -23.97
CA THR A 90 1.69 -48.14 -23.28
C THR A 90 1.43 -47.91 -21.79
N GLY A 91 1.58 -46.68 -21.28
CA GLY A 91 1.51 -46.39 -19.84
C GLY A 91 2.54 -47.19 -19.03
N ALA A 92 3.52 -47.80 -19.71
CA ALA A 92 4.46 -48.73 -19.11
C ALA A 92 5.61 -47.95 -18.47
N MET A 93 6.04 -48.43 -17.30
CA MET A 93 7.29 -47.98 -16.68
C MET A 93 8.44 -48.22 -17.67
N LEU A 94 9.15 -47.16 -18.04
CA LEU A 94 10.35 -47.27 -18.88
C LEU A 94 11.51 -47.77 -18.02
N GLU A 95 11.80 -49.07 -18.13
CA GLU A 95 12.97 -49.67 -17.52
C GLU A 95 14.21 -49.36 -18.37
N LEU A 96 15.21 -48.73 -17.74
CA LEU A 96 16.49 -48.40 -18.38
C LEU A 96 17.61 -49.18 -17.70
N THR A 97 18.49 -49.78 -18.49
CA THR A 97 19.71 -50.40 -17.97
C THR A 97 20.68 -49.32 -17.47
N GLU A 98 21.59 -49.70 -16.58
CA GLU A 98 22.54 -48.76 -16.00
C GLU A 98 23.45 -48.11 -17.07
N ARG A 99 23.82 -48.86 -18.12
CA ARG A 99 24.61 -48.32 -19.24
C ARG A 99 23.83 -47.27 -20.03
N GLU A 100 22.54 -47.48 -20.26
CA GLU A 100 21.67 -46.53 -20.96
C GLU A 100 21.45 -45.27 -20.12
N ARG A 101 21.21 -45.42 -18.82
CA ARG A 101 21.06 -44.29 -17.89
C ARG A 101 22.32 -43.43 -17.84
N MET A 102 23.50 -44.06 -17.81
CA MET A 102 24.80 -43.37 -17.84
C MET A 102 25.05 -42.70 -19.19
N ALA A 103 24.79 -43.37 -20.31
CA ALA A 103 24.98 -42.82 -21.65
C ALA A 103 24.07 -41.60 -21.92
N MET A 104 22.85 -41.59 -21.36
CA MET A 104 21.91 -40.47 -21.46
C MET A 104 22.16 -39.36 -20.43
N GLY A 105 22.97 -39.59 -19.39
CA GLY A 105 23.28 -38.58 -18.38
C GLY A 105 22.08 -38.15 -17.55
N VAL A 106 21.18 -39.07 -17.20
CA VAL A 106 19.94 -38.77 -16.45
C VAL A 106 20.27 -38.20 -15.06
N LYS A 107 19.75 -37.01 -14.74
CA LYS A 107 19.86 -36.38 -13.42
C LYS A 107 18.46 -36.23 -12.81
N SER A 108 18.29 -36.70 -11.58
CA SER A 108 17.05 -36.54 -10.82
C SER A 108 17.32 -35.80 -9.52
N ALA A 109 16.30 -35.10 -9.02
CA ALA A 109 16.28 -34.49 -7.70
C ALA A 109 14.94 -34.83 -7.03
N PRO A 110 14.92 -35.07 -5.71
CA PRO A 110 13.68 -35.33 -5.00
C PRO A 110 12.76 -34.10 -5.06
N VAL A 111 11.46 -34.34 -5.22
CA VAL A 111 10.46 -33.26 -5.20
C VAL A 111 10.35 -32.71 -3.78
N GLN A 112 10.56 -31.41 -3.63
CA GLN A 112 10.48 -30.71 -2.35
C GLN A 112 9.47 -29.56 -2.45
N ARG A 113 8.74 -29.31 -1.36
CA ARG A 113 7.93 -28.10 -1.21
C ARG A 113 8.80 -27.02 -0.58
N LEU A 114 8.99 -25.91 -1.29
CA LEU A 114 9.81 -24.78 -0.86
C LEU A 114 9.01 -23.48 -1.00
N GLN A 115 9.28 -22.51 -0.13
CA GLN A 115 8.75 -21.16 -0.28
C GLN A 115 9.55 -20.42 -1.34
N LEU A 116 8.89 -20.02 -2.43
CA LEU A 116 9.53 -19.32 -3.53
C LEU A 116 9.45 -17.81 -3.26
N ALA A 117 10.61 -17.18 -3.04
CA ALA A 117 10.73 -15.73 -3.01
C ALA A 117 11.30 -15.23 -4.34
N ARG A 118 10.73 -14.15 -4.87
CA ARG A 118 11.26 -13.44 -6.04
C ARG A 118 11.53 -11.99 -5.64
N GLU A 119 12.76 -11.54 -5.83
CA GLU A 119 13.09 -10.12 -5.71
C GLU A 119 12.53 -9.40 -6.94
N ILE A 120 11.70 -8.38 -6.72
CA ILE A 120 11.22 -7.49 -7.76
C ILE A 120 11.85 -6.12 -7.50
N ARG A 121 12.60 -5.61 -8.47
CA ARG A 121 13.16 -4.25 -8.43
C ARG A 121 12.25 -3.31 -9.19
N THR A 122 11.76 -2.28 -8.51
CA THR A 122 10.90 -1.25 -9.08
C THR A 122 11.49 0.12 -8.83
N LEU A 123 11.03 1.10 -9.60
CA LEU A 123 11.33 2.52 -9.39
C LEU A 123 10.15 3.14 -8.63
N GLY A 124 10.46 4.05 -7.71
CA GLY A 124 9.48 4.88 -7.02
C GLY A 124 9.69 6.34 -7.37
N GLN A 125 8.66 7.16 -7.12
CA GLN A 125 8.73 8.61 -7.21
C GLN A 125 8.43 9.21 -5.83
N PHE A 126 9.01 10.38 -5.57
CA PHE A 126 8.73 11.15 -4.36
C PHE A 126 7.64 12.16 -4.71
N GLU A 127 6.48 12.00 -4.09
CA GLU A 127 5.38 12.96 -4.20
C GLU A 127 5.33 13.79 -2.92
N PRO A 128 5.04 15.10 -2.99
CA PRO A 128 4.73 15.90 -1.81
C PRO A 128 3.56 15.28 -1.03
N ASP A 129 3.61 15.39 0.29
CA ASP A 129 2.48 15.03 1.13
C ASP A 129 1.43 16.15 1.07
N GLU A 130 0.39 15.96 0.25
CA GLU A 130 -0.72 16.91 0.10
C GLU A 130 -1.44 17.21 1.44
N SER A 131 -1.34 16.33 2.44
CA SER A 131 -1.94 16.57 3.77
C SER A 131 -1.21 17.67 4.55
N LEU A 132 0.03 17.96 4.20
CA LEU A 132 0.83 19.05 4.77
C LEU A 132 0.72 20.35 3.96
N ASP A 133 0.02 20.34 2.83
CA ASP A 133 -0.16 21.54 2.01
C ASP A 133 -1.09 22.54 2.69
N ARG A 134 -0.75 23.82 2.65
CA ARG A 134 -1.47 24.90 3.35
C ARG A 134 -1.55 26.12 2.45
N VAL A 135 -2.77 26.59 2.20
CA VAL A 135 -3.03 27.82 1.47
C VAL A 135 -3.37 28.92 2.46
N VAL A 136 -2.53 29.95 2.52
CA VAL A 136 -2.78 31.14 3.35
C VAL A 136 -3.41 32.22 2.47
N SER A 137 -4.68 32.53 2.71
CA SER A 137 -5.41 33.60 2.02
C SER A 137 -5.61 34.81 2.92
N ALA A 138 -5.69 36.00 2.30
CA ALA A 138 -6.11 37.19 3.01
C ALA A 138 -7.64 37.16 3.21
N TRP A 139 -8.08 37.48 4.43
CA TRP A 139 -9.50 37.56 4.79
C TRP A 139 -10.18 38.83 4.28
N VAL A 140 -9.38 39.83 3.91
CA VAL A 140 -9.82 41.15 3.45
C VAL A 140 -9.07 41.57 2.20
N ALA A 141 -9.71 42.40 1.38
CA ALA A 141 -9.06 43.01 0.23
C ALA A 141 -8.08 44.11 0.67
N GLY A 142 -6.98 44.25 -0.06
CA GLY A 142 -5.97 45.25 0.22
C GLY A 142 -4.84 45.26 -0.81
N ARG A 143 -3.93 46.23 -0.65
CA ARG A 143 -2.68 46.33 -1.38
C ARG A 143 -1.55 45.72 -0.54
N ILE A 144 -0.69 44.92 -1.17
CA ILE A 144 0.54 44.43 -0.52
C ILE A 144 1.54 45.58 -0.46
N ASP A 145 1.99 45.93 0.75
CA ASP A 145 2.99 46.99 0.96
C ASP A 145 4.42 46.41 0.98
N ARG A 146 4.59 45.19 1.51
CA ARG A 146 5.86 44.46 1.52
C ARG A 146 5.62 42.96 1.36
N LEU A 147 6.48 42.30 0.59
CA LEU A 147 6.50 40.85 0.41
C LEU A 147 7.84 40.32 0.93
N TYR A 148 7.80 39.44 1.92
CA TYR A 148 9.00 38.82 2.52
C TYR A 148 9.35 37.49 1.85
N ALA A 149 8.33 36.75 1.42
CA ALA A 149 8.46 35.55 0.60
C ALA A 149 8.19 35.92 -0.87
N ASP A 150 9.20 36.45 -1.54
CA ASP A 150 9.10 37.08 -2.87
C ASP A 150 9.31 36.13 -4.05
N PHE A 151 9.74 34.89 -3.82
CA PHE A 151 9.92 33.87 -4.85
C PHE A 151 9.51 32.47 -4.39
N THR A 152 9.26 31.59 -5.35
CA THR A 152 8.88 30.19 -5.09
C THR A 152 10.08 29.35 -4.64
N GLY A 153 9.88 28.55 -3.60
CA GLY A 153 10.93 27.71 -3.01
C GLY A 153 11.73 28.37 -1.89
N VAL A 154 11.38 29.60 -1.49
CA VAL A 154 11.88 30.18 -0.23
C VAL A 154 11.42 29.30 0.94
N THR A 155 12.34 28.97 1.84
CA THR A 155 12.01 28.21 3.05
C THR A 155 11.44 29.14 4.10
N VAL A 156 10.28 28.80 4.65
CA VAL A 156 9.60 29.55 5.71
C VAL A 156 9.26 28.63 6.86
N SER A 157 9.27 29.18 8.08
CA SER A 157 8.87 28.49 9.31
C SER A 157 7.53 29.01 9.80
N GLU A 158 6.90 28.26 10.71
CA GLU A 158 5.68 28.72 11.37
C GLU A 158 5.93 30.03 12.12
N GLY A 159 5.08 31.03 11.86
CA GLY A 159 5.18 32.37 12.46
C GLY A 159 5.99 33.37 11.65
N ASP A 160 6.66 32.96 10.57
CA ASP A 160 7.39 33.90 9.71
C ASP A 160 6.42 34.84 8.97
N HIS A 161 6.82 36.10 8.81
CA HIS A 161 6.06 37.07 8.03
C HIS A 161 6.13 36.72 6.55
N LEU A 162 4.98 36.55 5.90
CA LEU A 162 4.89 36.31 4.46
C LEU A 162 4.77 37.62 3.68
N PHE A 163 3.85 38.49 4.10
CA PHE A 163 3.60 39.80 3.50
C PHE A 163 2.92 40.76 4.49
N ASP A 164 3.07 42.06 4.23
CA ASP A 164 2.32 43.13 4.88
C ASP A 164 1.21 43.63 3.94
N LEU A 165 -0.04 43.65 4.42
CA LEU A 165 -1.22 44.03 3.65
C LEU A 165 -1.88 45.29 4.21
N TYR A 166 -2.03 46.30 3.35
CA TYR A 166 -2.82 47.50 3.64
C TYR A 166 -4.24 47.36 3.09
N SER A 167 -5.24 47.33 3.97
CA SER A 167 -6.66 47.32 3.60
C SER A 167 -7.31 48.68 3.84
N PRO A 168 -7.73 49.41 2.78
CA PRO A 168 -8.46 50.66 2.93
C PRO A 168 -9.79 50.47 3.66
N GLU A 169 -10.49 49.36 3.42
CA GLU A 169 -11.79 49.08 4.03
C GLU A 169 -11.67 48.89 5.54
N LEU A 170 -10.71 48.07 6.01
CA LEU A 170 -10.45 47.92 7.44
C LEU A 170 -9.99 49.23 8.09
N TYR A 171 -9.20 50.04 7.38
CA TYR A 171 -8.76 51.33 7.89
C TYR A 171 -9.95 52.28 8.14
N VAL A 172 -10.89 52.33 7.18
CA VAL A 172 -12.11 53.13 7.31
C VAL A 172 -13.00 52.59 8.43
N ALA A 173 -13.25 51.28 8.47
CA ALA A 173 -14.05 50.65 9.52
C ALA A 173 -13.47 50.92 10.92
N HIS A 174 -12.14 50.83 11.07
CA HIS A 174 -11.47 51.13 12.33
C HIS A 174 -11.59 52.62 12.72
N ARG A 175 -11.49 53.54 11.75
CA ARG A 175 -11.71 54.98 11.98
C ARG A 175 -13.13 55.28 12.40
N GLU A 176 -14.13 54.67 11.76
CA GLU A 176 -15.54 54.80 12.12
C GLU A 176 -15.79 54.31 13.56
N LEU A 177 -15.25 53.14 13.92
CA LEU A 177 -15.37 52.60 15.28
C LEU A 177 -14.75 53.54 16.32
N LYS A 178 -13.57 54.10 16.03
CA LYS A 178 -12.90 55.04 16.94
C LYS A 178 -13.71 56.32 17.15
N VAL A 179 -14.32 56.85 16.09
CA VAL A 179 -15.21 58.03 16.18
C VAL A 179 -16.47 57.68 16.98
N ALA A 180 -17.07 56.52 16.74
CA ALA A 180 -18.26 56.07 17.49
C ALA A 180 -17.96 55.92 18.99
N GLN A 181 -16.81 55.37 19.37
CA GLN A 181 -16.38 55.27 20.77
C GLN A 181 -16.19 56.65 21.43
N GLN A 182 -15.68 57.63 20.70
CA GLN A 182 -15.56 59.01 21.19
C GLN A 182 -16.92 59.68 21.38
N SER A 183 -17.86 59.47 20.46
CA SER A 183 -19.25 59.95 20.61
C SER A 183 -19.93 59.34 21.82
N LEU A 184 -19.66 58.06 22.12
CA LEU A 184 -20.15 57.39 23.32
C LEU A 184 -19.53 57.99 24.60
N ALA A 185 -18.22 58.24 24.61
CA ALA A 185 -17.55 58.91 25.73
C ALA A 185 -18.12 60.31 26.00
N ASN A 186 -18.52 61.03 24.95
CA ASN A 186 -19.16 62.34 25.03
C ASN A 186 -20.66 62.28 25.36
N LYS A 187 -21.20 61.09 25.68
CA LYS A 187 -22.62 60.85 26.03
C LYS A 187 -23.59 61.31 24.95
N THR A 188 -23.20 61.16 23.68
CA THR A 188 -24.07 61.50 22.55
C THR A 188 -25.25 60.50 22.49
N PRO A 189 -26.50 60.96 22.40
CA PRO A 189 -27.65 60.06 22.27
C PRO A 189 -27.52 59.15 21.04
N GLY A 190 -27.74 57.85 21.20
CA GLY A 190 -27.66 56.87 20.10
C GLY A 190 -26.25 56.39 19.73
N ALA A 191 -25.21 56.83 20.46
CA ALA A 191 -23.83 56.40 20.21
C ALA A 191 -23.61 54.89 20.42
N ASP A 192 -24.36 54.25 21.31
CA ASP A 192 -24.28 52.80 21.55
C ASP A 192 -24.52 51.99 20.26
N ARG A 193 -25.54 52.38 19.48
CA ARG A 193 -25.89 51.74 18.22
C ARG A 193 -24.82 51.94 17.15
N LEU A 194 -24.17 53.10 17.13
CA LEU A 194 -23.10 53.39 16.17
C LEU A 194 -21.86 52.56 16.47
N VAL A 195 -21.54 52.34 17.74
CA VAL A 195 -20.45 51.46 18.15
C VAL A 195 -20.71 50.03 17.70
N GLU A 196 -21.93 49.53 17.89
CA GLU A 196 -22.29 48.16 17.52
C GLU A 196 -22.19 47.93 15.99
N LEU A 197 -22.80 48.81 15.19
CA LEU A 197 -22.75 48.73 13.73
C LEU A 197 -21.32 48.83 13.18
N SER A 198 -20.45 49.60 13.84
CA SER A 198 -19.05 49.73 13.42
C SER A 198 -18.23 48.49 13.80
N ARG A 199 -18.65 47.76 14.84
CA ARG A 199 -18.00 46.53 15.31
C ARG A 199 -18.32 45.34 14.42
N GLU A 200 -19.52 45.30 13.84
CA GLU A 200 -19.94 44.29 12.85
C GLU A 200 -19.19 44.39 11.51
N LYS A 201 -18.59 45.54 11.20
CA LYS A 201 -17.84 45.79 9.96
C LYS A 201 -16.38 45.30 10.00
N LEU A 202 -15.88 44.89 11.16
CA LEU A 202 -14.52 44.38 11.38
C LEU A 202 -14.53 42.85 11.45
#